data_AF-A0A926BW48-F1
#
_entry.id   AF-A0A926BW48-F1
#
_cell.length_a   1.000
_cell.length_b   1.000
_cell.length_c   1.000
_cell.angle_alpha   90.00
_cell.angle_beta   90.00
_cell.angle_gamma   90.00
#
_symmetry.space_group_name_H-M   'P 1'
#
loop_
_entity.id
_entity.type
_entity.pdbx_description
1 polymer ?
#
loop_
_entity_poly.entity_id
_entity_poly.type
_entity_poly.pdbx_seq_one_letter_code
_entity_poly.pdbx_strand_id
1 'polypeptide(L)'
;MIIAIQFTRCAFAAIITLFVVALLLPCTSHAQDIPSVMGGTTYVIAFPDTTRNTFDARYPNNRYEDKAFFFIYSAVDNVISIKGRGLLRSGVVVGGGKFIIIDLLGTDSRAPAPFVDEDCKPVDNTFRIEAASPIIVYQYMATKFGTEAWTPLPVEAWGTEYYAAAHPGEVGSDVSPGGQFDY
;
A
#
# COMPACT_ATOMS: atom_id res chain seq x y z
N MET A 1 -36.85 -46.85 -35.55
CA MET A 1 -35.57 -46.93 -34.81
C MET A 1 -34.45 -46.05 -35.39
N ILE A 2 -34.43 -45.77 -36.71
CA ILE A 2 -33.39 -44.95 -37.36
C ILE A 2 -33.50 -43.44 -37.00
N ILE A 3 -34.71 -42.93 -36.76
CA ILE A 3 -34.97 -41.51 -36.45
C ILE A 3 -34.43 -41.11 -35.06
N ALA A 4 -34.44 -42.02 -34.08
CA ALA A 4 -33.96 -41.75 -32.73
C ALA A 4 -32.43 -41.54 -32.66
N ILE A 5 -31.67 -42.21 -33.55
CA ILE A 5 -30.20 -42.14 -33.60
C ILE A 5 -29.73 -40.82 -34.23
N GLN A 6 -30.52 -40.23 -35.14
CA GLN A 6 -30.20 -38.92 -35.74
C GLN A 6 -30.33 -37.77 -34.73
N PHE A 7 -31.35 -37.80 -33.86
CA PHE A 7 -31.56 -36.76 -32.85
C PHE A 7 -30.42 -36.70 -31.82
N THR A 8 -29.90 -37.87 -31.40
CA THR A 8 -28.80 -37.93 -30.43
C THR A 8 -27.49 -37.39 -31.01
N ARG A 9 -27.24 -37.62 -32.31
CA ARG A 9 -26.03 -37.13 -33.00
C ARG A 9 -26.03 -35.62 -33.19
N CYS A 10 -27.18 -35.02 -33.48
CA CYS A 10 -27.31 -33.56 -33.59
C CYS A 10 -27.15 -32.85 -32.23
N ALA A 11 -27.71 -33.41 -31.16
CA ALA A 11 -27.56 -32.85 -29.81
C ALA A 11 -26.09 -32.87 -29.34
N PHE A 12 -25.37 -33.96 -29.61
CA PHE A 12 -23.96 -34.09 -29.22
C PHE A 12 -23.06 -33.12 -29.99
N ALA A 13 -23.31 -32.92 -31.28
CA ALA A 13 -22.58 -31.94 -32.07
C ALA A 13 -22.80 -30.51 -31.55
N ALA A 14 -24.05 -30.14 -31.21
CA ALA A 14 -24.38 -28.82 -30.68
C ALA A 14 -23.68 -28.53 -29.34
N ILE A 15 -23.59 -29.54 -28.45
CA ILE A 15 -22.90 -29.41 -27.16
C ILE A 15 -21.39 -29.21 -27.36
N ILE A 16 -20.78 -29.97 -28.27
CA ILE A 16 -19.35 -29.82 -28.59
C ILE A 16 -19.08 -28.44 -29.19
N THR A 17 -19.92 -27.96 -30.10
CA THR A 17 -19.76 -26.61 -30.68
C THR A 17 -19.87 -25.53 -29.60
N LEU A 18 -20.82 -25.65 -28.67
CA LEU A 18 -20.97 -24.69 -27.57
C LEU A 18 -19.73 -24.68 -26.66
N PHE A 19 -19.16 -25.87 -26.39
CA PHE A 19 -17.96 -26.01 -25.55
C PHE A 19 -16.72 -25.43 -26.23
N VAL A 20 -16.55 -25.64 -27.54
CA VAL A 20 -15.45 -25.06 -28.32
C VAL A 20 -15.59 -23.53 -28.42
N VAL A 21 -16.80 -23.01 -28.59
CA VAL A 21 -17.03 -21.55 -28.56
C VAL A 21 -16.72 -20.97 -27.17
N ALA A 22 -17.10 -21.64 -26.08
CA ALA A 22 -16.77 -21.20 -24.73
C ALA A 22 -15.26 -21.19 -24.44
N LEU A 23 -14.48 -22.10 -25.05
CA LEU A 23 -13.02 -22.15 -24.92
C LEU A 23 -12.29 -21.13 -25.81
N LEU A 24 -12.92 -20.72 -26.92
CA LEU A 24 -12.36 -19.76 -27.87
C LEU A 24 -12.77 -18.31 -27.57
N LEU A 25 -13.76 -18.10 -26.71
CA LEU A 25 -14.01 -16.78 -26.15
C LEU A 25 -12.79 -16.44 -25.26
N PRO A 26 -12.02 -15.39 -25.59
CA PRO A 26 -10.98 -14.95 -24.70
C PRO A 26 -11.67 -14.58 -23.38
N CYS A 27 -11.35 -15.32 -22.31
CA CYS A 27 -11.62 -14.87 -20.96
C CYS A 27 -10.80 -13.60 -20.74
N THR A 28 -11.32 -12.47 -21.22
CA THR A 28 -10.85 -11.17 -20.82
C THR A 28 -11.39 -10.93 -19.43
N SER A 29 -10.75 -11.57 -18.47
CA SER A 29 -10.89 -11.29 -17.05
C SER A 29 -10.35 -9.86 -16.82
N HIS A 30 -11.11 -8.84 -17.22
CA HIS A 30 -10.90 -7.45 -16.80
C HIS A 30 -11.33 -7.36 -15.35
N ALA A 31 -10.58 -7.99 -14.46
CA ALA A 31 -10.87 -7.96 -13.02
C ALA A 31 -10.79 -6.53 -12.48
N GLN A 32 -10.12 -5.61 -13.19
CA GLN A 32 -9.97 -4.21 -12.81
C GLN A 32 -9.75 -3.36 -14.08
N ASP A 33 -10.82 -3.01 -14.80
CA ASP A 33 -10.78 -1.77 -15.59
C ASP A 33 -10.78 -0.63 -14.59
N ILE A 34 -9.59 -0.31 -14.08
CA ILE A 34 -9.37 0.85 -13.23
C ILE A 34 -9.68 2.06 -14.12
N PRO A 35 -10.68 2.89 -13.77
CA PRO A 35 -10.91 4.14 -14.50
C PRO A 35 -9.59 4.88 -14.66
N SER A 36 -9.35 5.51 -15.81
CA SER A 36 -8.12 6.25 -16.13
C SER A 36 -7.78 7.41 -15.16
N VAL A 37 -8.56 7.57 -14.09
CA VAL A 37 -8.59 8.69 -13.15
C VAL A 37 -8.18 8.28 -11.73
N MET A 38 -7.93 7.00 -11.42
CA MET A 38 -7.66 6.55 -10.04
C MET A 38 -6.19 6.67 -9.60
N GLY A 39 -5.30 7.21 -10.44
CA GLY A 39 -3.87 7.38 -10.13
C GLY A 39 -3.41 8.84 -10.26
N GLY A 40 -2.46 9.24 -9.43
CA GLY A 40 -1.76 10.52 -9.49
C GLY A 40 -0.33 10.38 -10.02
N THR A 41 0.27 11.49 -10.42
CA THR A 41 1.71 11.56 -10.79
C THR A 41 2.58 12.11 -9.67
N THR A 42 1.98 12.78 -8.69
CA THR A 42 2.68 13.37 -7.55
C THR A 42 1.96 13.01 -6.26
N TYR A 43 2.71 12.55 -5.26
CA TYR A 43 2.22 12.26 -3.93
C TYR A 43 3.12 12.94 -2.89
N VAL A 44 2.54 13.45 -1.81
CA VAL A 44 3.26 13.89 -0.62
C VAL A 44 2.73 13.08 0.55
N ILE A 45 3.61 12.31 1.20
CA ILE A 45 3.23 11.27 2.15
C ILE A 45 4.01 11.46 3.46
N ALA A 46 3.33 11.29 4.59
CA ALA A 46 3.92 11.22 5.92
C ALA A 46 3.58 9.88 6.57
N PHE A 47 4.45 9.39 7.44
CA PHE A 47 4.15 8.25 8.32
C PHE A 47 3.87 8.78 9.74
N PRO A 48 2.61 9.06 10.09
CA PRO A 48 2.29 9.63 11.39
C PRO A 48 2.48 8.57 12.49
N ASP A 49 3.36 8.85 13.44
CA ASP A 49 3.41 8.17 14.73
C ASP A 49 2.83 9.10 15.79
N THR A 50 1.51 9.02 15.98
CA THR A 50 0.73 9.92 16.85
C THR A 50 0.96 9.69 18.34
N THR A 51 1.81 8.72 18.69
CA THR A 51 2.10 8.36 20.06
C THR A 51 3.61 8.41 20.23
N ARG A 52 4.13 9.41 20.95
CA ARG A 52 5.55 9.49 21.37
C ARG A 52 5.86 8.42 22.42
N ASN A 53 5.67 7.17 22.06
CA ASN A 53 5.90 6.05 22.94
C ASN A 53 7.40 5.84 23.09
N THR A 54 7.84 5.72 24.33
CA THR A 54 9.23 5.42 24.67
C THR A 54 9.24 4.15 25.51
N PHE A 55 10.19 3.25 25.22
CA PHE A 55 10.38 2.09 26.09
C PHE A 55 11.15 2.50 27.33
N ASP A 56 10.79 1.87 28.45
CA ASP A 56 11.66 1.86 29.62
C ASP A 56 12.98 1.18 29.23
N ALA A 57 14.10 1.88 29.45
CA ALA A 57 15.43 1.37 29.14
C ALA A 57 15.76 0.05 29.85
N ARG A 58 15.06 -0.26 30.97
CA ARG A 58 15.19 -1.52 31.71
C ARG A 58 14.55 -2.71 30.98
N TYR A 59 13.57 -2.46 30.11
CA TYR A 59 12.80 -3.48 29.40
C TYR A 59 12.78 -3.18 27.88
N PRO A 60 13.93 -3.26 27.20
CA PRO A 60 14.01 -2.95 25.79
C PRO A 60 13.21 -3.97 24.97
N ASN A 61 12.35 -3.47 24.07
CA ASN A 61 11.69 -4.31 23.08
C ASN A 61 12.63 -4.54 21.88
N ASN A 62 13.33 -5.66 21.91
CA ASN A 62 14.19 -6.10 20.81
C ASN A 62 13.47 -7.10 19.88
N ARG A 63 12.20 -7.38 20.12
CA ARG A 63 11.44 -8.41 19.40
C ARG A 63 10.74 -7.85 18.16
N TYR A 64 10.33 -6.59 18.21
CA TYR A 64 9.59 -5.94 17.15
C TYR A 64 10.42 -4.80 16.57
N GLU A 65 10.39 -4.67 15.26
CA GLU A 65 11.07 -3.61 14.51
C GLU A 65 10.03 -2.70 13.88
N ASP A 66 10.35 -1.41 13.82
CA ASP A 66 9.54 -0.47 13.05
C ASP A 66 9.62 -0.83 11.55
N LYS A 67 8.51 -0.64 10.85
CA LYS A 67 8.36 -0.88 9.41
C LYS A 67 7.71 0.34 8.77
N ALA A 68 8.21 0.73 7.61
CA ALA A 68 7.65 1.77 6.77
C ALA A 68 7.86 1.41 5.30
N PHE A 69 6.77 1.11 4.59
CA PHE A 69 6.81 0.68 3.20
C PHE A 69 5.96 1.58 2.31
N PHE A 70 6.43 1.78 1.07
CA PHE A 70 5.59 2.17 -0.05
C PHE A 70 5.33 0.97 -0.96
N PHE A 71 4.07 0.73 -1.30
CA PHE A 71 3.67 -0.18 -2.37
C PHE A 71 3.22 0.68 -3.54
N ILE A 72 3.96 0.61 -4.65
CA ILE A 72 3.73 1.48 -5.80
C ILE A 72 3.36 0.63 -6.99
N TYR A 73 2.19 0.89 -7.56
CA TYR A 73 1.69 0.25 -8.77
C TYR A 73 1.65 1.23 -9.93
N SER A 74 1.98 0.73 -11.12
CA SER A 74 1.82 1.45 -12.38
C SER A 74 1.16 0.53 -13.40
N ALA A 75 0.19 1.04 -14.16
CA ALA A 75 -0.43 0.29 -15.25
C ALA A 75 0.52 0.12 -16.46
N VAL A 76 1.51 1.02 -16.59
CA VAL A 76 2.51 1.05 -17.66
C VAL A 76 3.92 1.01 -17.09
N ASP A 77 4.92 0.67 -17.91
CA ASP A 77 6.32 0.85 -17.53
C ASP A 77 6.57 2.33 -17.23
N ASN A 78 7.08 2.61 -16.03
CA ASN A 78 7.16 3.95 -15.50
C ASN A 78 8.44 4.14 -14.70
N VAL A 79 8.87 5.39 -14.62
CA VAL A 79 10.06 5.79 -13.85
C VAL A 79 9.62 6.82 -12.83
N ILE A 80 9.96 6.55 -11.57
CA ILE A 80 9.58 7.40 -10.44
C ILE A 80 10.81 7.95 -9.72
N SER A 81 10.57 9.01 -8.97
CA SER A 81 11.50 9.56 -7.99
C SER A 81 10.83 9.68 -6.64
N ILE A 82 11.59 9.51 -5.57
CA ILE A 82 11.15 9.56 -4.17
C ILE A 82 12.12 10.50 -3.46
N LYS A 83 11.63 11.61 -2.92
CA LYS A 83 12.43 12.62 -2.23
C LYS A 83 11.89 12.77 -0.81
N GLY A 84 12.76 12.78 0.17
CA GLY A 84 12.40 13.06 1.56
C GLY A 84 13.63 13.54 2.33
N ARG A 85 13.48 13.77 3.63
CA ARG A 85 14.59 14.18 4.49
C ARG A 85 15.70 13.12 4.48
N GLY A 86 16.83 13.46 3.87
CA GLY A 86 17.97 12.55 3.77
C GLY A 86 17.76 11.34 2.83
N LEU A 87 16.67 11.31 2.05
CA LEU A 87 16.38 10.25 1.07
C LEU A 87 16.19 10.87 -0.32
N LEU A 88 17.00 10.44 -1.29
CA LEU A 88 16.84 10.82 -2.70
C LEU A 88 16.89 9.57 -3.60
N ARG A 89 15.71 9.08 -3.92
CA ARG A 89 15.32 8.10 -4.95
C ARG A 89 15.17 8.72 -6.33
N SER A 90 16.00 8.45 -7.33
CA SER A 90 15.70 8.84 -8.73
C SER A 90 15.90 7.68 -9.68
N GLY A 91 15.03 7.56 -10.68
CA GLY A 91 15.15 6.51 -11.69
C GLY A 91 14.64 5.15 -11.24
N VAL A 92 13.75 5.08 -10.24
CA VAL A 92 13.18 3.81 -9.78
C VAL A 92 12.18 3.33 -10.84
N VAL A 93 12.44 2.16 -11.41
CA VAL A 93 11.61 1.59 -12.47
C VAL A 93 10.47 0.78 -11.87
N VAL A 94 9.24 1.10 -12.28
CA VAL A 94 8.03 0.36 -11.96
C VAL A 94 7.55 -0.31 -13.24
N GLY A 95 7.58 -1.64 -13.28
CA GLY A 95 7.07 -2.38 -14.44
C GLY A 95 5.55 -2.26 -14.55
N GLY A 96 5.06 -2.14 -15.77
CA GLY A 96 3.62 -2.07 -16.05
C GLY A 96 2.87 -3.29 -15.53
N GLY A 97 1.73 -3.05 -14.88
CA GLY A 97 0.89 -4.08 -14.28
C GLY A 97 1.47 -4.71 -13.01
N LYS A 98 2.54 -4.15 -12.42
CA LYS A 98 3.22 -4.71 -11.24
C LYS A 98 3.27 -3.71 -10.09
N PHE A 99 3.30 -4.26 -8.88
CA PHE A 99 3.70 -3.52 -7.68
C PHE A 99 5.20 -3.62 -7.48
N ILE A 100 5.80 -2.53 -7.01
CA ILE A 100 7.09 -2.53 -6.35
C ILE A 100 6.91 -2.21 -4.87
N ILE A 101 7.79 -2.73 -4.03
CA ILE A 101 7.79 -2.46 -2.60
C ILE A 101 9.08 -1.73 -2.26
N ILE A 102 8.96 -0.56 -1.66
CA ILE A 102 10.07 0.23 -1.17
C ILE A 102 10.07 0.20 0.35
N ASP A 103 11.06 -0.48 0.93
CA ASP A 103 11.33 -0.47 2.36
C ASP A 103 12.15 0.77 2.73
N LEU A 104 11.58 1.67 3.54
CA LEU A 104 12.26 2.89 3.98
C LEU A 104 13.15 2.69 5.19
N LEU A 105 13.13 1.52 5.83
CA LEU A 105 13.98 1.20 6.98
C LEU A 105 15.01 0.11 6.65
N GLY A 106 14.89 -0.53 5.49
CA GLY A 106 15.84 -1.50 4.96
C GLY A 106 17.22 -0.92 4.65
N THR A 107 18.24 -1.78 4.59
CA THR A 107 19.66 -1.41 4.46
C THR A 107 19.97 -0.57 3.23
N ASP A 108 19.36 -0.90 2.10
CA ASP A 108 19.68 -0.28 0.80
C ASP A 108 18.95 1.05 0.61
N SER A 109 18.04 1.37 1.55
CA SER A 109 16.93 2.28 1.31
C SER A 109 16.52 3.10 2.51
N ARG A 110 17.41 3.19 3.50
CA ARG A 110 17.08 3.74 4.81
C ARG A 110 16.85 5.24 4.78
N ALA A 111 15.62 5.66 5.01
CA ALA A 111 15.29 7.01 5.44
C ALA A 111 15.73 7.18 6.90
N PRO A 112 16.44 8.28 7.25
CA PRO A 112 16.93 8.49 8.61
C PRO A 112 15.84 8.55 9.69
N ALA A 113 14.71 9.19 9.38
CA ALA A 113 13.58 9.36 10.28
C ALA A 113 12.28 9.42 9.45
N PRO A 114 11.70 8.27 9.05
CA PRO A 114 10.52 8.27 8.20
C PRO A 114 9.24 8.63 8.94
N PHE A 115 9.22 8.54 10.27
CA PHE A 115 8.06 8.82 11.10
C PHE A 115 7.97 10.30 11.50
N VAL A 116 6.73 10.78 11.62
CA VAL A 116 6.37 12.11 12.08
C VAL A 116 5.71 11.98 13.44
N ASP A 117 6.32 12.57 14.47
CA ASP A 117 5.83 12.49 15.86
C ASP A 117 5.56 13.89 16.47
N GLU A 118 5.64 14.94 15.65
CA GLU A 118 5.40 16.31 16.07
C GLU A 118 3.92 16.72 15.93
N ASP A 119 3.32 17.06 17.06
CA ASP A 119 1.94 17.53 17.10
C ASP A 119 1.80 18.97 16.61
N CYS A 120 0.84 19.19 15.71
CA CYS A 120 0.36 20.51 15.27
C CYS A 120 1.44 21.45 14.73
N LYS A 121 2.53 20.92 14.16
CA LYS A 121 3.59 21.71 13.52
C LYS A 121 3.91 21.15 12.13
N PRO A 122 4.21 22.01 11.14
CA PRO A 122 4.79 21.56 9.88
C PRO A 122 6.12 20.85 10.15
N VAL A 123 6.32 19.72 9.47
CA VAL A 123 7.52 18.89 9.59
C VAL A 123 8.17 18.66 8.23
N ASP A 124 9.48 18.45 8.22
CA ASP A 124 10.25 18.14 7.01
C ASP A 124 10.35 16.62 6.75
N ASN A 125 9.87 15.79 7.67
CA ASN A 125 9.80 14.33 7.57
C ASN A 125 8.62 13.87 6.69
N THR A 126 8.54 14.40 5.48
CA THR A 126 7.59 13.95 4.46
C THR A 126 8.32 13.44 3.21
N PHE A 127 7.63 12.62 2.44
CA PHE A 127 8.13 12.02 1.21
C PHE A 127 7.31 12.49 0.03
N ARG A 128 7.99 13.07 -0.95
CA ARG A 128 7.44 13.41 -2.26
C ARG A 128 7.77 12.33 -3.27
N ILE A 129 6.75 11.72 -3.85
CA ILE A 129 6.89 10.74 -4.94
C ILE A 129 6.43 11.40 -6.22
N GLU A 130 7.25 11.36 -7.26
CA GLU A 130 6.96 11.93 -8.58
C GLU A 130 7.13 10.86 -9.65
N ALA A 131 6.17 10.74 -10.56
CA ALA A 131 6.15 9.75 -11.63
C ALA A 131 5.86 10.39 -12.98
N ALA A 132 6.40 9.81 -14.06
CA ALA A 132 6.16 10.28 -15.42
C ALA A 132 4.74 9.93 -15.94
N SER A 133 4.15 8.85 -15.42
CA SER A 133 2.76 8.44 -15.68
C SER A 133 2.01 8.18 -14.36
N PRO A 134 0.66 8.17 -14.37
CA PRO A 134 -0.12 7.91 -13.17
C PRO A 134 0.27 6.59 -12.48
N ILE A 135 0.49 6.67 -11.17
CA ILE A 135 0.75 5.51 -10.28
C ILE A 135 -0.27 5.48 -9.17
N ILE A 136 -0.39 4.34 -8.50
CA ILE A 136 -1.12 4.19 -7.22
C ILE A 136 -0.08 3.95 -6.14
N VAL A 137 -0.20 4.65 -5.02
CA VAL A 137 0.71 4.48 -3.87
C VAL A 137 -0.09 4.06 -2.65
N TYR A 138 0.30 2.95 -2.03
CA TYR A 138 -0.12 2.59 -0.68
C TYR A 138 1.04 2.76 0.28
N GLN A 139 0.73 3.27 1.46
CA GLN A 139 1.65 3.28 2.59
C GLN A 139 1.28 2.18 3.58
N TYR A 140 2.30 1.57 4.17
CA TYR A 140 2.14 0.73 5.34
C TYR A 140 3.17 1.16 6.38
N MET A 141 2.74 1.28 7.63
CA MET A 141 3.65 1.33 8.75
C MET A 141 3.21 0.39 9.86
N ALA A 142 4.21 -0.12 10.57
CA ALA A 142 4.03 -0.77 11.85
C ALA A 142 5.12 -0.23 12.78
N THR A 143 4.74 0.30 13.93
CA THR A 143 5.70 0.63 14.98
C THR A 143 5.84 -0.54 15.95
N LYS A 144 6.97 -0.63 16.62
CA LYS A 144 7.25 -1.57 17.72
C LYS A 144 6.27 -1.46 18.91
N PHE A 145 5.44 -0.41 18.95
CA PHE A 145 4.38 -0.21 19.93
C PHE A 145 3.00 -0.70 19.46
N GLY A 146 2.93 -1.30 18.26
CA GLY A 146 1.68 -1.87 17.73
C GLY A 146 0.81 -0.88 16.98
N THR A 147 1.29 0.33 16.68
CA THR A 147 0.58 1.26 15.81
C THR A 147 0.71 0.76 14.38
N GLU A 148 -0.39 0.25 13.83
CA GLU A 148 -0.54 -0.08 12.42
C GLU A 148 -1.44 0.96 11.76
N ALA A 149 -0.94 1.60 10.72
CA ALA A 149 -1.73 2.53 9.93
C ALA A 149 -1.66 2.15 8.46
N TRP A 150 -2.83 1.99 7.84
CA TRP A 150 -3.00 1.85 6.41
C TRP A 150 -3.75 3.05 5.88
N THR A 151 -3.15 3.74 4.91
CA THR A 151 -3.84 4.83 4.22
C THR A 151 -4.00 4.46 2.75
N PRO A 152 -5.23 4.17 2.29
CA PRO A 152 -5.53 4.25 0.87
C PRO A 152 -5.68 5.73 0.51
N LEU A 153 -4.84 6.24 -0.39
CA LEU A 153 -5.13 7.49 -1.08
C LEU A 153 -5.10 7.23 -2.59
N PRO A 154 -6.28 6.98 -3.15
CA PRO A 154 -6.84 7.96 -4.08
C PRO A 154 -8.30 8.26 -3.71
N VAL A 155 -8.55 9.49 -3.23
CA VAL A 155 -9.91 9.98 -2.97
C VAL A 155 -10.36 10.69 -4.23
N GLU A 156 -11.57 10.43 -4.73
CA GLU A 156 -12.11 11.12 -5.90
C GLU A 156 -11.84 12.64 -5.86
N ALA A 157 -11.35 13.13 -7.00
CA ALA A 157 -10.68 14.40 -7.21
C ALA A 157 -11.51 15.63 -6.79
N TRP A 158 -11.20 16.19 -5.62
CA TRP A 158 -11.57 17.56 -5.26
C TRP A 158 -10.32 18.45 -5.04
N GLY A 159 -9.10 17.94 -5.30
CA GLY A 159 -7.86 18.69 -5.17
C GLY A 159 -6.59 17.92 -5.57
N THR A 160 -5.46 18.63 -5.70
CA THR A 160 -4.12 18.10 -6.05
C THR A 160 -3.28 17.65 -4.85
N GLU A 161 -3.78 17.80 -3.63
CA GLU A 161 -3.05 17.51 -2.38
C GLU A 161 -3.93 16.66 -1.47
N TYR A 162 -3.36 15.61 -0.89
CA TYR A 162 -4.06 14.66 -0.02
C TYR A 162 -3.34 14.58 1.33
N TYR A 163 -4.11 14.57 2.42
CA TYR A 163 -3.61 14.45 3.78
C TYR A 163 -4.32 13.28 4.48
N ALA A 164 -3.56 12.48 5.21
CA ALA A 164 -4.07 11.38 6.01
C ALA A 164 -3.75 11.60 7.49
N ALA A 165 -4.76 11.50 8.34
CA ALA A 165 -4.63 11.59 9.79
C ALA A 165 -5.08 10.27 10.41
N ALA A 166 -4.23 9.67 11.24
CA ALA A 166 -4.57 8.49 12.04
C ALA A 166 -5.17 8.93 13.37
N HIS A 167 -6.28 8.32 13.79
CA HIS A 167 -6.82 8.49 15.13
C HIS A 167 -6.02 7.61 16.09
N PRO A 168 -5.54 8.11 17.24
CA PRO A 168 -4.88 7.27 18.23
C PRO A 168 -5.84 6.17 18.71
N GLY A 169 -5.31 4.96 18.92
CA GLY A 169 -6.03 3.90 19.63
C GLY A 169 -6.37 4.31 21.07
N GLU A 170 -7.27 3.57 21.72
CA GLU A 170 -7.68 3.85 23.11
C GLU A 170 -6.46 4.09 24.02
N VAL A 171 -6.61 5.05 24.94
CA VAL A 171 -5.60 5.38 25.95
C VAL A 171 -5.33 4.12 26.76
N GLY A 172 -4.15 3.52 26.57
CA GLY A 172 -3.64 2.50 27.46
C GLY A 172 -3.36 3.09 28.84
N SER A 173 -4.38 3.18 29.69
CA SER A 173 -4.22 3.52 31.10
C SER A 173 -3.80 2.27 31.87
N ASP A 174 -2.57 1.81 31.65
CA ASP A 174 -1.86 0.91 32.57
C ASP A 174 -0.37 0.90 32.24
N VAL A 175 0.26 2.08 32.34
CA VAL A 175 1.68 2.15 32.65
C VAL A 175 1.77 1.96 34.16
N SER A 176 1.89 0.70 34.59
CA SER A 176 2.20 0.38 35.98
C SER A 176 3.49 1.12 36.35
N PRO A 177 3.47 2.09 37.29
CA PRO A 177 4.70 2.71 37.72
C PRO A 177 5.50 1.62 38.44
N GLY A 178 6.58 1.15 37.82
CA GLY A 178 7.57 0.28 38.45
C GLY A 178 8.33 1.03 39.53
N GLY A 179 7.62 1.44 40.57
CA GLY A 179 8.08 2.12 41.77
C GLY A 179 7.40 1.50 42.99
N GLN A 180 8.23 1.06 43.93
CA GLN A 180 7.83 0.53 45.23
C GLN A 180 7.11 1.65 46.00
N PHE A 181 5.82 1.47 46.30
CA PHE A 181 5.13 2.33 47.25
C PHE A 181 5.45 1.80 48.65
N ASP A 182 6.31 2.51 49.38
CA ASP A 182 6.41 2.36 50.83
C ASP A 182 5.12 2.93 51.45
N TYR A 183 4.35 2.06 52.09
CA TYR A 183 3.33 2.40 53.07
C TYR A 183 3.73 1.88 54.44
#